data_AF-A0A7W6KBS7-F1
#
_entry.id   AF-A0A7W6KBS7-F1
#
_cell.length_a   1.000
_cell.length_b   1.000
_cell.length_c   1.000
_cell.angle_alpha   90.00
_cell.angle_beta   90.00
_cell.angle_gamma   90.00
#
_symmetry.space_group_name_H-M   'P 1'
#
loop_
_entity.id
_entity.type
_entity.pdbx_description
1 polymer ?
#
loop_
_entity_poly.entity_id
_entity_poly.type
_entity_poly.pdbx_seq_one_letter_code
_entity_poly.pdbx_strand_id
1 'polypeptide(L)'
;MKNKYSLSSNLILITFLIGIVNLFFYDYKSTQELVIFIAILIARYFLFILIKRRFEWSRYLLILIIIRSIYRLYVVMGEVDIHPVTKINLSLQALISMLAFAILYIFPKMKEWLSDRRKYLSATTVSDPQH
;
A
#
# COMPACT_ATOMS: atom_id res chain seq x y z
N MET A 1 1.22 -3.22 -18.84
CA MET A 1 1.48 -3.92 -17.55
C MET A 1 2.74 -3.47 -16.80
N LYS A 2 3.85 -3.07 -17.45
CA LYS A 2 5.09 -2.63 -16.75
C LYS A 2 4.89 -1.43 -15.80
N ASN A 3 3.99 -0.50 -16.16
CA ASN A 3 3.84 0.75 -15.42
C ASN A 3 3.27 0.58 -13.99
N LYS A 4 2.27 -0.31 -13.78
CA LYS A 4 1.63 -0.48 -12.46
C LYS A 4 2.56 -1.07 -11.39
N TYR A 5 3.37 -2.06 -11.75
CA TYR A 5 4.31 -2.70 -10.82
C TYR A 5 5.45 -1.74 -10.46
N SER A 6 5.96 -0.98 -11.42
CA SER A 6 6.98 0.05 -11.17
C SER A 6 6.43 1.17 -10.29
N LEU A 7 5.20 1.63 -10.56
CA LEU A 7 4.53 2.66 -9.78
C LEU A 7 4.32 2.19 -8.33
N SER A 8 3.72 1.02 -8.13
CA SER A 8 3.49 0.49 -6.79
C SER A 8 4.77 0.14 -6.06
N SER A 9 5.81 -0.37 -6.72
CA SER A 9 7.11 -0.58 -6.08
C SER A 9 7.69 0.75 -5.61
N ASN A 10 7.64 1.80 -6.44
CA ASN A 10 8.16 3.11 -6.06
C ASN A 10 7.36 3.73 -4.91
N LEU A 11 6.05 3.52 -4.85
CA LEU A 11 5.23 3.92 -3.70
C LEU A 11 5.68 3.23 -2.41
N ILE A 12 5.94 1.92 -2.44
CA ILE A 12 6.49 1.20 -1.27
C ILE A 12 7.91 1.65 -0.94
N LEU A 13 8.73 2.02 -1.92
CA LEU A 13 10.04 2.60 -1.67
C LEU A 13 9.92 3.96 -0.94
N ILE A 14 8.96 4.79 -1.34
CA ILE A 14 8.68 6.05 -0.63
C ILE A 14 8.27 5.79 0.81
N THR A 15 7.41 4.79 1.10
CA THR A 15 7.04 4.47 2.49
C THR A 15 8.21 3.94 3.32
N PHE A 16 9.16 3.26 2.68
CA PHE A 16 10.43 2.88 3.30
C PHE A 16 11.27 4.13 3.65
N LEU A 17 11.43 5.06 2.71
CA LEU A 17 12.20 6.31 2.94
C LEU A 17 11.58 7.17 4.04
N ILE A 18 10.25 7.34 4.06
CA ILE A 18 9.56 8.03 5.16
C ILE A 18 9.82 7.30 6.48
N GLY A 19 9.90 5.97 6.46
CA GLY A 19 10.28 5.17 7.62
C GLY A 19 11.68 5.49 8.12
N ILE A 20 12.67 5.62 7.24
CA ILE A 20 14.03 6.03 7.63
C ILE A 20 14.00 7.41 8.29
N VAL A 21 13.31 8.38 7.69
CA VAL A 21 13.18 9.73 8.26
C VAL A 21 12.54 9.68 9.66
N ASN A 22 11.54 8.83 9.84
CA ASN A 22 10.85 8.68 11.13
C ASN A 22 11.76 8.12 12.25
N LEU A 23 12.88 7.48 11.92
CA LEU A 23 13.86 7.02 12.91
C LEU A 23 14.50 8.17 13.70
N PHE A 24 14.56 9.37 13.11
CA PHE A 24 15.16 10.54 13.76
C PHE A 24 14.18 11.35 14.62
N PHE A 25 12.87 11.16 14.41
CA PHE A 25 11.82 11.93 15.08
C PHE A 25 11.01 11.11 16.09
N TYR A 26 11.12 9.79 16.04
CA TYR A 26 10.41 8.91 16.95
C TYR A 26 11.23 8.72 18.23
N ASP A 27 10.62 9.03 19.38
CA ASP A 27 11.23 8.80 20.68
C ASP A 27 11.04 7.33 21.09
N TYR A 28 12.07 6.52 20.89
CA TYR A 28 12.03 5.09 21.18
C TYR A 28 12.21 4.85 22.68
N LYS A 29 11.16 4.34 23.34
CA LYS A 29 11.17 4.11 24.79
C LYS A 29 11.98 2.86 25.19
N SER A 30 12.26 1.96 24.24
CA SER A 30 12.97 0.70 24.48
C SER A 30 13.74 0.22 23.24
N THR A 31 14.86 -0.47 23.45
CA THR A 31 15.62 -1.16 22.38
C THR A 31 14.75 -2.14 21.60
N GLN A 32 13.75 -2.76 22.25
CA GLN A 32 12.80 -3.65 21.57
C GLN A 32 11.99 -2.91 20.49
N GLU A 33 11.54 -1.68 20.77
CA GLU A 33 10.80 -0.87 19.80
C GLU A 33 11.65 -0.53 18.59
N LEU A 34 12.93 -0.21 18.82
CA LEU A 34 13.90 0.09 17.77
C LEU A 34 14.19 -1.14 16.90
N VAL A 35 14.41 -2.32 17.50
CA VAL A 35 14.62 -3.57 16.76
C VAL A 35 13.39 -3.91 15.91
N ILE A 36 12.19 -3.81 16.49
CA ILE A 36 10.94 -4.04 15.77
C ILE A 36 10.81 -3.05 14.60
N PHE A 37 11.17 -1.78 14.81
CA PHE A 37 11.13 -0.76 13.76
C PHE A 37 12.08 -1.06 12.60
N ILE A 38 13.32 -1.45 12.90
CA ILE A 38 14.30 -1.85 11.88
C ILE A 38 13.80 -3.08 11.09
N ALA A 39 13.21 -4.06 11.77
CA ALA A 39 12.62 -5.22 11.11
C ALA A 39 11.50 -4.84 10.13
N ILE A 40 10.67 -3.84 10.47
CA ILE A 40 9.65 -3.30 9.56
C ILE A 40 10.29 -2.62 8.35
N LEU A 41 11.34 -1.83 8.56
CA LEU A 41 12.05 -1.17 7.46
C LEU A 41 12.60 -2.19 6.47
N ILE A 42 13.23 -3.25 6.98
CA ILE A 42 13.71 -4.37 6.16
C ILE A 42 12.54 -5.03 5.41
N ALA A 43 11.43 -5.32 6.09
CA ALA A 43 10.25 -5.91 5.46
C ALA A 43 9.67 -5.04 4.34
N ARG A 44 9.66 -3.71 4.49
CA ARG A 44 9.23 -2.77 3.44
C ARG A 44 10.18 -2.73 2.25
N TYR A 45 11.48 -2.74 2.52
CA TYR A 45 12.49 -2.81 1.45
C TYR A 45 12.38 -4.15 0.68
N PHE A 46 12.20 -5.25 1.41
CA PHE A 46 11.97 -6.55 0.81
C PHE A 46 10.68 -6.56 -0.03
N LEU A 47 9.59 -5.98 0.48
CA LEU A 47 8.34 -5.84 -0.27
C LEU A 47 8.53 -5.04 -1.57
N PHE A 48 9.30 -3.95 -1.54
CA PHE A 48 9.67 -3.20 -2.75
C PHE A 48 10.30 -4.12 -3.80
N ILE A 49 11.28 -4.94 -3.40
CA ILE A 49 11.95 -5.90 -4.29
C ILE A 49 10.95 -6.94 -4.82
N LEU A 50 10.08 -7.49 -3.95
CA LEU A 50 9.08 -8.49 -4.35
C LEU A 50 8.10 -7.93 -5.38
N ILE A 51 7.58 -6.72 -5.18
CA ILE A 51 6.67 -6.06 -6.13
C ILE A 51 7.39 -5.80 -7.46
N LYS A 52 8.63 -5.29 -7.41
CA LYS A 52 9.44 -5.01 -8.60
C LYS A 52 9.71 -6.28 -9.41
N ARG A 53 9.97 -7.41 -8.75
CA ARG A 53 10.17 -8.72 -9.36
C ARG A 53 8.88 -9.48 -9.66
N ARG A 54 7.71 -8.91 -9.33
CA ARG A 54 6.37 -9.50 -9.56
C ARG A 54 6.14 -10.85 -8.86
N PHE A 55 6.74 -11.03 -7.68
CA PHE A 55 6.46 -12.21 -6.86
C PHE A 55 5.06 -12.14 -6.27
N GLU A 56 4.32 -13.25 -6.32
CA GLU A 56 2.95 -13.34 -5.77
C GLU A 56 2.90 -13.11 -4.26
N TRP A 57 3.98 -13.52 -3.55
CA TRP A 57 4.18 -13.28 -2.13
C TRP A 57 4.10 -11.79 -1.73
N SER A 58 4.34 -10.87 -2.66
CA SER A 58 4.18 -9.43 -2.43
C SER A 58 2.76 -9.05 -1.98
N ARG A 59 1.73 -9.77 -2.44
CA ARG A 59 0.34 -9.49 -2.06
C ARG A 59 0.13 -9.68 -0.57
N TYR A 60 0.57 -10.81 -0.04
CA TYR A 60 0.37 -11.17 1.37
C TYR A 60 1.16 -10.24 2.28
N LEU A 61 2.42 -9.97 1.94
CA LEU A 61 3.26 -9.07 2.71
C LEU A 61 2.74 -7.61 2.68
N LEU A 62 2.21 -7.15 1.55
CA LEU A 62 1.58 -5.83 1.45
C LEU A 62 0.34 -5.72 2.34
N ILE A 63 -0.51 -6.75 2.38
CA ILE A 63 -1.67 -6.79 3.27
C ILE A 63 -1.24 -6.73 4.74
N LEU A 64 -0.23 -7.52 5.14
CA LEU A 64 0.31 -7.49 6.50
C LEU A 64 0.83 -6.11 6.89
N ILE A 65 1.55 -5.43 5.99
CA ILE A 65 2.05 -4.07 6.22
C ILE A 65 0.90 -3.06 6.36
N ILE A 66 -0.16 -3.19 5.57
CA ILE A 66 -1.34 -2.32 5.68
C ILE A 66 -2.04 -2.52 7.02
N ILE A 67 -2.36 -3.76 7.39
CA ILE A 67 -3.02 -4.08 8.68
C ILE A 67 -2.20 -3.53 9.85
N ARG A 68 -0.89 -3.77 9.83
CA ARG A 68 0.02 -3.23 10.85
C ARG A 68 0.01 -1.70 10.87
N SER A 69 0.02 -1.05 9.72
CA SER A 69 0.02 0.42 9.64
C SER A 69 -1.26 1.01 10.19
N ILE A 70 -2.42 0.37 9.94
CA ILE A 70 -3.71 0.74 10.52
C ILE A 70 -3.71 0.54 12.03
N TYR A 71 -3.26 -0.62 12.52
CA TYR A 71 -3.15 -0.89 13.96
C TYR A 71 -2.27 0.15 14.66
N ARG A 72 -1.11 0.47 14.08
CA ARG A 72 -0.20 1.47 14.64
C ARG A 72 -0.82 2.87 14.63
N LEU A 73 -1.53 3.25 13.57
CA LEU A 73 -2.25 4.53 13.53
C LEU A 73 -3.33 4.62 14.61
N TYR A 74 -4.10 3.55 14.80
CA TYR A 74 -5.13 3.50 15.83
C TYR A 74 -4.54 3.70 17.23
N VAL A 75 -3.43 3.02 17.53
CA VAL A 75 -2.72 3.17 18.82
C VAL A 75 -2.17 4.59 18.98
N VAL A 76 -1.50 5.12 17.96
CA VAL A 76 -0.80 6.42 18.03
C VAL A 76 -1.74 7.63 18.01
N MET A 77 -2.92 7.52 17.39
CA MET A 77 -3.89 8.62 17.37
C MET A 77 -4.50 8.91 18.75
N GLY A 78 -4.55 7.92 19.66
CA GLY A 78 -5.05 8.09 21.02
C GLY A 78 -4.04 8.73 21.99
N GLU A 79 -2.75 8.78 21.64
CA GLU A 79 -1.71 9.32 22.53
C GLU A 79 -1.43 10.79 22.20
N VAL A 80 -1.65 11.68 23.16
CA VAL A 80 -1.45 13.14 23.01
C VAL A 80 0.04 13.51 22.94
N ASP A 81 0.89 12.76 23.63
CA ASP A 81 2.32 13.06 23.80
C ASP A 81 3.19 12.67 22.59
N ILE A 82 2.64 11.99 21.59
CA ILE A 82 3.40 11.61 20.40
C ILE A 82 3.61 12.80 19.47
N HIS A 83 4.86 13.00 19.05
CA HIS A 83 5.26 14.06 18.14
C HIS A 83 4.37 14.12 16.88
N PRO A 84 3.81 15.29 16.50
CA PRO A 84 2.84 15.42 15.42
C PRO A 84 3.39 14.94 14.06
N VAL A 85 4.69 15.14 13.82
CA VAL A 85 5.37 14.65 12.61
C VAL A 85 5.29 13.13 12.48
N THR A 86 5.38 12.38 13.59
CA THR A 86 5.21 10.91 13.58
C THR A 86 3.80 10.53 13.16
N LYS A 87 2.77 11.22 13.66
CA LYS A 87 1.36 10.96 13.29
C LYS A 87 1.13 11.18 11.80
N ILE A 88 1.67 12.28 11.25
CA ILE A 88 1.60 12.61 9.82
C ILE A 88 2.34 11.55 9.00
N ASN A 89 3.57 11.19 9.39
CA ASN A 89 4.38 10.18 8.69
C ASN A 89 3.68 8.82 8.66
N LEU A 90 3.14 8.36 9.78
CA LEU A 90 2.40 7.09 9.84
C LEU A 90 1.15 7.12 8.97
N SER A 91 0.43 8.24 8.96
CA SER A 91 -0.79 8.42 8.15
C SER A 91 -0.46 8.36 6.66
N LEU A 92 0.58 9.09 6.26
CA LEU A 92 1.06 9.11 4.88
C LEU A 92 1.55 7.73 4.43
N GLN A 93 2.28 7.01 5.27
CA GLN A 93 2.74 5.65 4.96
C GLN A 93 1.57 4.68 4.77
N ALA A 94 0.54 4.75 5.62
CA ALA A 94 -0.64 3.91 5.48
C ALA A 94 -1.39 4.24 4.18
N LEU A 95 -1.60 5.52 3.90
CA LEU A 95 -2.27 5.98 2.69
C LEU A 95 -1.54 5.55 1.41
N ILE A 96 -0.23 5.75 1.34
CA ILE A 96 0.58 5.33 0.19
C ILE A 96 0.57 3.80 0.04
N SER A 97 0.61 3.04 1.14
CA SER A 97 0.54 1.57 1.09
C SER A 97 -0.81 1.08 0.55
N MET A 98 -1.91 1.71 0.97
CA MET A 98 -3.26 1.43 0.45
C MET A 98 -3.35 1.76 -1.05
N LEU A 99 -2.78 2.88 -1.49
CA LEU A 99 -2.71 3.23 -2.91
C LEU A 99 -1.91 2.20 -3.72
N ALA A 100 -0.75 1.79 -3.21
CA ALA A 100 0.08 0.77 -3.86
C ALA A 100 -0.69 -0.54 -4.06
N PHE A 101 -1.48 -0.95 -3.06
CA PHE A 101 -2.36 -2.12 -3.11
C PHE A 101 -3.49 -1.93 -4.13
N ALA A 102 -4.17 -0.78 -4.11
CA ALA A 102 -5.25 -0.47 -5.02
C ALA A 102 -4.79 -0.50 -6.48
N ILE A 103 -3.63 0.09 -6.79
CA ILE A 103 -3.03 0.10 -8.13
C ILE A 103 -2.65 -1.32 -8.59
N LEU A 104 -2.14 -2.16 -7.70
CA LEU A 104 -1.71 -3.52 -8.07
C LEU A 104 -2.87 -4.47 -8.30
N TYR A 105 -3.89 -4.43 -7.44
CA TYR A 105 -4.89 -5.50 -7.33
C TYR A 105 -6.32 -5.04 -7.59
N ILE A 106 -6.69 -3.80 -7.24
CA ILE A 106 -8.08 -3.32 -7.35
C ILE A 106 -8.34 -2.74 -8.75
N PHE A 107 -7.54 -1.76 -9.18
CA PHE A 107 -7.75 -1.08 -10.47
C PHE A 107 -7.72 -2.01 -11.69
N PRO A 108 -6.83 -3.00 -11.79
CA PRO A 108 -6.86 -3.94 -12.92
C PRO A 108 -8.17 -4.73 -12.97
N LYS A 109 -8.63 -5.23 -11.82
CA LYS A 109 -9.87 -6.02 -11.70
C LYS A 109 -11.11 -5.18 -11.98
N MET A 110 -11.14 -3.93 -11.52
CA MET A 110 -12.23 -3.00 -11.84
C MET A 110 -12.28 -2.69 -13.34
N LYS A 111 -11.11 -2.51 -13.99
CA LYS A 111 -11.04 -2.23 -15.42
C LYS A 111 -11.54 -3.41 -16.25
N GLU A 112 -11.17 -4.63 -15.88
CA GLU A 112 -11.69 -5.87 -16.50
C GLU A 112 -13.22 -5.95 -16.36
N TRP A 113 -13.75 -5.75 -15.15
CA TRP A 113 -15.18 -5.77 -14.91
C TRP A 113 -15.96 -4.69 -15.69
N LEU A 114 -15.39 -3.49 -15.81
CA LEU A 114 -15.97 -2.39 -16.61
C LEU A 114 -15.94 -2.71 -18.11
N SER A 115 -14.85 -3.31 -18.62
CA SER A 115 -14.79 -3.72 -20.03
C SER A 115 -15.79 -4.82 -20.34
N ASP A 116 -15.96 -5.78 -19.43
CA ASP A 116 -16.94 -6.85 -19.57
C ASP A 116 -18.36 -6.28 -19.62
N ARG A 117 -18.72 -5.41 -18.66
CA ARG A 117 -20.02 -4.73 -18.67
C ARG A 117 -20.26 -3.92 -19.94
N ARG A 118 -19.25 -3.20 -20.44
CA ARG A 118 -19.36 -2.46 -21.70
C ARG A 118 -19.61 -3.41 -22.88
N LYS A 119 -18.96 -4.57 -22.91
CA LYS A 119 -19.16 -5.60 -23.95
C LYS A 119 -20.58 -6.19 -23.91
N TYR A 120 -21.12 -6.45 -22.73
CA TYR A 120 -22.50 -6.90 -22.58
C TYR A 120 -23.50 -5.83 -23.03
N LEU A 121 -23.32 -4.57 -22.63
CA LEU A 121 -24.21 -3.48 -23.04
C LEU A 121 -24.19 -3.22 -24.55
N SER A 122 -23.01 -3.31 -25.19
CA SER A 122 -22.89 -3.13 -26.64
C SER A 122 -23.39 -4.34 -27.44
N ALA A 123 -23.33 -5.55 -26.88
CA ALA A 123 -23.97 -6.73 -27.50
C ALA A 123 -25.51 -6.63 -27.50
N THR A 124 -26.11 -6.08 -26.43
CA THR A 124 -27.56 -5.84 -26.36
C THR A 124 -28.04 -4.77 -27.36
N THR A 125 -27.19 -3.84 -27.78
CA THR A 125 -27.54 -2.81 -28.78
C THR A 125 -27.48 -3.31 -30.23
N VAL A 126 -26.72 -4.39 -30.50
CA VAL A 126 -26.60 -4.97 -31.85
C VAL A 126 -27.64 -6.07 -32.09
N SER A 127 -28.27 -6.59 -31.03
CA SER A 127 -29.35 -7.57 -31.11
C SER A 127 -30.75 -6.97 -31.27
N ASP A 128 -30.85 -5.75 -31.81
CA ASP A 128 -32.12 -5.23 -32.35
C ASP A 128 -32.02 -5.04 -33.88
N PRO A 129 -31.95 -6.14 -34.66
CA PRO A 129 -32.31 -6.09 -36.05
C PRO A 129 -33.83 -6.27 -36.15
N GLN A 130 -34.54 -5.15 -36.27
CA GLN A 130 -35.94 -5.11 -36.72
C GLN A 130 -36.98 -5.67 -35.74
N HIS A 131 -37.54 -4.79 -34.90
CA HIS A 131 -38.99 -4.66 -34.77
C HIS A 131 -39.40 -3.20 -34.56
#